data_AF-A0A3C0YVQ7-F1
#
_entry.id   AF-A0A3C0YVQ7-F1
#
_cell.length_a   1.000
_cell.length_b   1.000
_cell.length_c   1.000
_cell.angle_alpha   90.00
_cell.angle_beta   90.00
_cell.angle_gamma   90.00
#
_symmetry.space_group_name_H-M   'P 1'
#
loop_
_entity.id
_entity.type
_entity.pdbx_description
1 polymer ?
#
loop_
_entity_poly.entity_id
_entity_poly.type
_entity_poly.pdbx_seq_one_letter_code
_entity_poly.pdbx_strand_id
1 'polypeptide(L)'
;PAASPVYVIYNLRGFDDDGAFLYFSEGIGSGQGARPTADGLNAIYFRDQRNYPVEFEEGEFPLRIERYAIRPDSGGPGFHRGGCGVVRDVRIMVDCTMSTRMDNVRFPCFGINGGGAGWPGRFLLNPGTVDERELPPAGENIPVKAGDLLRVETGGGGGWGDPFTKPPVAVQRDVLEGFVTVEAALEQYGVALTAGDLKIDADATNTARSAAHVSEPTVDRGPNGHDWLARLGVAE
;
A
#
# COMPACT_ATOMS: atom_id res chain seq x y z
N PRO A 1 -1.96 14.98 11.61
CA PRO A 1 -1.97 13.55 11.23
C PRO A 1 -1.22 13.42 9.91
N ALA A 2 -0.53 12.30 9.70
CA ALA A 2 0.16 12.04 8.44
C ALA A 2 -0.83 11.86 7.27
N ALA A 3 -0.33 11.89 6.04
CA ALA A 3 -1.18 11.82 4.85
C ALA A 3 -1.83 10.44 4.68
N SER A 4 -3.00 10.42 4.03
CA SER A 4 -3.75 9.19 3.70
C SER A 4 -4.08 9.17 2.20
N PRO A 5 -3.98 8.02 1.52
CA PRO A 5 -4.44 7.85 0.16
C PRO A 5 -5.94 7.59 0.16
N VAL A 6 -6.67 8.19 -0.77
CA VAL A 6 -8.13 8.25 -0.67
C VAL A 6 -8.84 7.41 -1.74
N TYR A 7 -8.28 7.33 -2.95
CA TYR A 7 -9.01 6.82 -4.10
C TYR A 7 -8.25 5.71 -4.82
N VAL A 8 -8.85 4.52 -4.87
CA VAL A 8 -8.39 3.39 -5.68
C VAL A 8 -9.58 2.68 -6.30
N ILE A 9 -9.80 2.89 -7.60
CA ILE A 9 -10.87 2.27 -8.36
C ILE A 9 -10.30 1.65 -9.63
N TYR A 10 -10.80 0.47 -9.98
CA TYR A 10 -10.74 0.00 -11.36
C TYR A 10 -12.15 -0.39 -11.81
N ASN A 11 -12.38 -0.25 -13.11
CA ASN A 11 -13.64 -0.66 -13.72
C ASN A 11 -13.37 -1.59 -14.88
N LEU A 12 -14.23 -2.57 -15.07
CA LEU A 12 -14.24 -3.46 -16.23
C LEU A 12 -15.56 -3.25 -16.97
N ARG A 13 -15.50 -3.14 -18.29
CA ARG A 13 -16.68 -3.12 -19.15
C ARG A 13 -16.49 -4.03 -20.34
N GLY A 14 -17.51 -4.81 -20.67
CA GLY A 14 -17.45 -5.80 -21.74
C GLY A 14 -18.84 -6.27 -22.14
N PHE A 15 -18.87 -7.42 -22.80
CA PHE A 15 -20.10 -8.11 -23.15
C PHE A 15 -19.94 -9.59 -22.81
N ASP A 16 -21.03 -10.25 -22.42
CA ASP A 16 -21.06 -11.72 -22.30
C ASP A 16 -21.26 -12.41 -23.66
N ASP A 17 -21.31 -13.74 -23.64
CA ASP A 17 -21.48 -14.57 -24.84
C ASP A 17 -22.83 -14.33 -25.56
N ASP A 18 -23.85 -13.87 -24.83
CA ASP A 18 -25.19 -13.53 -25.37
C ASP A 18 -25.27 -12.07 -25.86
N GLY A 19 -24.17 -11.31 -25.74
CA GLY A 19 -24.07 -9.91 -26.15
C GLY A 19 -24.66 -8.92 -25.14
N ALA A 20 -24.97 -9.35 -23.91
CA ALA A 20 -25.42 -8.48 -22.84
C ALA A 20 -24.25 -7.65 -22.30
N PHE A 21 -24.51 -6.39 -21.94
CA PHE A 21 -23.48 -5.49 -21.44
C PHE A 21 -23.09 -5.83 -20.00
N LEU A 22 -21.78 -5.97 -19.77
CA LEU A 22 -21.20 -6.21 -18.46
C LEU A 22 -20.49 -4.94 -17.96
N TYR A 23 -20.74 -4.58 -16.70
CA TYR A 23 -20.04 -3.50 -16.02
C TYR A 23 -19.71 -3.88 -14.58
N PHE A 24 -18.46 -3.68 -14.21
CA PHE A 24 -17.96 -3.91 -12.86
C PHE A 24 -17.12 -2.72 -12.41
N SER A 25 -17.29 -2.32 -11.15
CA SER A 25 -16.62 -1.17 -10.54
C SER A 25 -16.28 -1.51 -9.10
N GLU A 26 -14.99 -1.48 -8.78
CA GLU A 26 -14.49 -1.88 -7.47
C GLU A 26 -13.69 -0.74 -6.84
N GLY A 27 -14.06 -0.38 -5.61
CA GLY A 27 -13.29 0.54 -4.76
C GLY A 27 -12.49 -0.24 -3.71
N ILE A 28 -11.17 -0.07 -3.70
CA ILE A 28 -10.27 -0.89 -2.87
C ILE A 28 -9.64 -0.07 -1.74
N GLY A 29 -9.83 -0.53 -0.50
CA GLY A 29 -9.29 0.13 0.70
C GLY A 29 -7.77 0.30 0.69
N SER A 30 -7.30 1.33 1.38
CA SER A 30 -5.90 1.73 1.44
C SER A 30 -5.44 1.94 2.89
N GLY A 31 -4.15 2.22 3.09
CA GLY A 31 -3.63 2.50 4.42
C GLY A 31 -3.83 3.95 4.84
N GLN A 32 -4.41 4.21 6.01
CA GLN A 32 -4.65 5.58 6.50
C GLN A 32 -3.42 6.14 7.22
N GLY A 33 -3.22 7.45 7.18
CA GLY A 33 -2.09 8.12 7.83
C GLY A 33 -2.11 7.99 9.36
N ALA A 34 -0.93 7.89 9.95
CA ALA A 34 -0.75 7.84 11.39
C ALA A 34 -1.23 9.11 12.10
N ARG A 35 -1.65 8.96 13.35
CA ARG A 35 -2.09 10.05 14.23
C ARG A 35 -1.02 10.32 15.29
N PRO A 36 -0.99 11.51 15.90
CA PRO A 36 -0.10 11.77 17.03
C PRO A 36 -0.31 10.84 18.23
N THR A 37 -1.42 10.11 18.27
CA THR A 37 -1.83 9.27 19.40
C THR A 37 -2.11 7.81 19.04
N ALA A 38 -1.98 7.42 17.76
CA ALA A 38 -2.26 6.05 17.32
C ALA A 38 -1.74 5.77 15.91
N ASP A 39 -1.42 4.50 15.64
CA ASP A 39 -1.16 3.98 14.30
C ASP A 39 -2.33 4.29 13.33
N GLY A 40 -2.00 4.33 12.04
CA GLY A 40 -2.96 4.45 10.95
C GLY A 40 -3.80 3.18 10.79
N LEU A 41 -5.01 3.34 10.27
CA LEU A 41 -5.91 2.21 10.02
C LEU A 41 -5.50 1.49 8.74
N ASN A 42 -5.36 0.17 8.79
CA ASN A 42 -5.02 -0.64 7.62
C ASN A 42 -6.26 -0.91 6.76
N ALA A 43 -6.10 -0.94 5.44
CA ALA A 43 -7.11 -1.39 4.48
C ALA A 43 -8.50 -0.71 4.57
N ILE A 44 -8.54 0.60 4.78
CA ILE A 44 -9.78 1.42 4.83
C ILE A 44 -9.88 2.30 3.59
N TYR A 45 -11.05 2.30 2.93
CA TYR A 45 -11.33 3.17 1.79
C TYR A 45 -11.77 4.57 2.21
N PHE A 46 -13.03 4.71 2.63
CA PHE A 46 -13.65 5.97 3.04
C PHE A 46 -14.71 5.69 4.13
N ARG A 47 -15.10 6.71 4.91
CA ARG A 47 -16.04 6.53 6.04
C ARG A 47 -17.32 5.81 5.59
N ASP A 48 -17.69 4.79 6.36
CA ASP A 48 -18.91 3.97 6.21
C ASP A 48 -19.01 3.09 4.96
N GLN A 49 -17.91 2.90 4.22
CA GLN A 49 -17.85 1.96 3.11
C GLN A 49 -17.36 0.58 3.54
N ARG A 50 -18.01 -0.45 2.99
CA ARG A 50 -17.68 -1.85 3.17
C ARG A 50 -17.08 -2.38 1.88
N ASN A 51 -16.15 -3.31 1.98
CA ASN A 51 -15.70 -4.05 0.80
C ASN A 51 -16.85 -4.88 0.24
N TYR A 52 -16.82 -5.13 -1.07
CA TYR A 52 -17.66 -6.18 -1.63
C TYR A 52 -17.12 -7.54 -1.18
N PRO A 53 -18.01 -8.49 -0.80
CA PRO A 53 -17.61 -9.88 -0.60
C PRO A 53 -17.08 -10.46 -1.90
N VAL A 54 -16.01 -11.26 -1.82
CA VAL A 54 -15.40 -11.89 -2.99
C VAL A 54 -16.42 -12.75 -3.75
N GLU A 55 -17.27 -13.47 -3.03
CA GLU A 55 -18.32 -14.32 -3.60
C GLU A 55 -19.35 -13.52 -4.40
N PHE A 56 -19.61 -12.28 -3.99
CA PHE A 56 -20.50 -11.39 -4.72
C PHE A 56 -19.85 -10.92 -6.02
N GLU A 57 -18.59 -10.47 -5.97
CA GLU A 57 -17.89 -9.99 -7.17
C GLU A 57 -17.73 -11.10 -8.24
N GLU A 58 -17.39 -12.31 -7.82
CA GLU A 58 -17.25 -13.47 -8.71
C GLU A 58 -18.59 -14.00 -9.25
N GLY A 59 -19.69 -13.70 -8.56
CA GLY A 59 -21.04 -14.05 -9.01
C GLY A 59 -21.62 -13.04 -10.01
N GLU A 60 -21.25 -11.76 -9.89
CA GLU A 60 -21.82 -10.67 -10.70
C GLU A 60 -21.00 -10.36 -11.96
N PHE A 61 -19.70 -10.70 -11.99
CA PHE A 61 -18.84 -10.44 -13.15
C PHE A 61 -17.92 -11.63 -13.44
N PRO A 62 -17.60 -11.91 -14.73
CA PRO A 62 -16.66 -12.97 -15.12
C PRO A 62 -15.20 -12.62 -14.75
N LEU A 63 -14.92 -12.66 -13.46
CA LEU A 63 -13.62 -12.49 -12.84
C LEU A 63 -13.42 -13.52 -11.71
N ARG A 64 -12.18 -13.69 -11.28
CA ARG A 64 -11.82 -14.52 -10.12
C ARG A 64 -10.82 -13.76 -9.26
N ILE A 65 -11.10 -13.64 -7.96
CA ILE A 65 -10.18 -13.05 -7.00
C ILE A 65 -9.21 -14.15 -6.54
N GLU A 66 -7.96 -14.07 -7.00
CA GLU A 66 -6.90 -15.04 -6.66
C GLU A 66 -6.18 -14.68 -5.36
N ARG A 67 -6.15 -13.39 -5.01
CA ARG A 67 -5.54 -12.89 -3.78
C ARG A 67 -6.30 -11.69 -3.27
N TYR A 68 -6.51 -11.64 -1.96
CA TYR A 68 -6.84 -10.42 -1.25
C TYR A 68 -6.15 -10.44 0.11
N ALA A 69 -5.14 -9.58 0.29
CA ALA A 69 -4.29 -9.61 1.47
C ALA A 69 -3.81 -8.20 1.84
N ILE A 70 -3.38 -8.03 3.09
CA ILE A 70 -2.57 -6.87 3.48
C ILE A 70 -1.32 -6.82 2.60
N ARG A 71 -0.86 -5.60 2.31
CA ARG A 71 0.44 -5.31 1.71
C ARG A 71 1.42 -4.92 2.83
N PRO A 72 2.22 -5.86 3.35
CA PRO A 72 3.18 -5.56 4.42
C PRO A 72 4.11 -4.43 3.99
N ASP A 73 4.61 -3.69 4.98
CA ASP A 73 5.56 -2.57 4.84
C ASP A 73 5.07 -1.36 4.04
N SER A 74 3.87 -1.43 3.46
CA SER A 74 3.33 -0.32 2.67
C SER A 74 3.00 0.92 3.50
N GLY A 75 2.73 0.76 4.80
CA GLY A 75 2.51 1.88 5.71
C GLY A 75 3.82 2.55 6.08
N GLY A 76 3.86 3.89 6.04
CA GLY A 76 5.04 4.66 6.36
C GLY A 76 5.54 4.40 7.78
N PRO A 77 6.84 4.18 7.99
CA PRO A 77 7.38 3.89 9.31
C PRO A 77 7.27 5.13 10.22
N GLY A 78 7.06 4.90 11.51
CA GLY A 78 7.08 5.95 12.51
C GLY A 78 6.82 5.39 13.90
N PHE A 79 6.97 6.23 14.94
CA PHE A 79 6.52 5.87 16.31
C PHE A 79 5.08 5.36 16.26
N HIS A 80 4.23 6.08 15.53
CA HIS A 80 2.98 5.55 15.02
C HIS A 80 3.12 5.29 13.51
N ARG A 81 2.91 4.03 13.11
CA ARG A 81 3.02 3.57 11.73
C ARG A 81 1.81 4.02 10.92
N GLY A 82 2.01 4.35 9.65
CA GLY A 82 0.90 4.48 8.70
C GLY A 82 0.17 3.14 8.51
N GLY A 83 -1.11 3.18 8.19
CA GLY A 83 -1.85 1.97 7.83
C GLY A 83 -1.25 1.32 6.59
N CYS A 84 -1.29 0.00 6.52
CA CYS A 84 -0.94 -0.77 5.33
C CYS A 84 -2.09 -0.73 4.32
N GLY A 85 -1.72 -0.68 3.04
CA GLY A 85 -2.62 -0.97 1.94
C GLY A 85 -2.87 -2.48 1.78
N VAL A 86 -3.39 -2.85 0.62
CA VAL A 86 -3.73 -4.23 0.26
C VAL A 86 -3.14 -4.60 -1.08
N VAL A 87 -2.96 -5.91 -1.30
CA VAL A 87 -2.71 -6.51 -2.60
C VAL A 87 -3.93 -7.31 -3.00
N ARG A 88 -4.45 -7.04 -4.21
CA ARG A 88 -5.58 -7.79 -4.79
C ARG A 88 -5.20 -8.30 -6.17
N ASP A 89 -5.25 -9.61 -6.36
CA ASP A 89 -5.01 -10.25 -7.65
C ASP A 89 -6.35 -10.70 -8.24
N VAL A 90 -6.66 -10.23 -9.44
CA VAL A 90 -7.95 -10.39 -10.11
C VAL A 90 -7.72 -10.97 -11.50
N ARG A 91 -8.10 -12.23 -11.68
CA ARG A 91 -8.09 -12.90 -12.98
C ARG A 91 -9.31 -12.48 -13.77
N ILE A 92 -9.07 -11.96 -14.97
CA ILE A 92 -10.12 -11.56 -15.90
C ILE A 92 -10.49 -12.79 -16.74
N MET A 93 -11.79 -13.13 -16.85
CA MET A 93 -12.23 -14.36 -17.53
C MET A 93 -12.85 -14.12 -18.91
N VAL A 94 -13.04 -12.85 -19.29
CA VAL A 94 -13.57 -12.45 -20.59
C VAL A 94 -12.78 -11.28 -21.17
N ASP A 95 -12.68 -11.22 -22.49
CA ASP A 95 -12.14 -10.05 -23.18
C ASP A 95 -12.96 -8.80 -22.83
N CYS A 96 -12.31 -7.78 -22.26
CA CYS A 96 -13.01 -6.57 -21.85
C CYS A 96 -12.10 -5.34 -21.92
N THR A 97 -12.65 -4.20 -21.52
CA THR A 97 -11.93 -2.93 -21.43
C THR A 97 -11.90 -2.47 -19.99
N MET A 98 -10.74 -2.01 -19.55
CA MET A 98 -10.50 -1.54 -18.18
C MET A 98 -10.27 -0.02 -18.13
N SER A 99 -10.68 0.59 -17.02
CA SER A 99 -10.20 1.90 -16.59
C SER A 99 -9.62 1.82 -15.19
N THR A 100 -8.61 2.62 -14.91
CA THR A 100 -7.87 2.65 -13.65
C THR A 100 -7.87 4.07 -13.09
N ARG A 101 -8.07 4.20 -11.78
CA ARG A 101 -8.01 5.47 -11.04
C ARG A 101 -7.36 5.21 -9.69
N MET A 102 -6.18 5.78 -9.46
CA MET A 102 -5.47 5.68 -8.19
C MET A 102 -4.74 6.98 -7.87
N ASP A 103 -5.01 7.50 -6.68
CA ASP A 103 -4.33 8.68 -6.15
C ASP A 103 -3.07 8.30 -5.37
N ASN A 104 -2.22 9.31 -5.08
CA ASN A 104 -1.01 9.15 -4.28
C ASN A 104 0.00 8.10 -4.82
N VAL A 105 0.07 7.96 -6.14
CA VAL A 105 1.05 7.10 -6.83
C VAL A 105 2.37 7.83 -7.03
N ARG A 106 2.35 8.92 -7.81
CA ARG A 106 3.57 9.72 -8.05
C ARG A 106 4.07 10.42 -6.78
N PHE A 107 3.15 10.91 -5.97
CA PHE A 107 3.45 11.56 -4.69
C PHE A 107 2.76 10.75 -3.59
N PRO A 108 3.48 9.81 -2.96
CA PRO A 108 2.91 8.96 -1.94
C PRO A 108 2.55 9.77 -0.68
N CYS A 109 1.86 9.11 0.24
CA CYS A 109 1.43 9.74 1.47
C CYS A 109 2.61 10.10 2.35
N PHE A 110 2.84 11.40 2.52
CA PHE A 110 3.94 11.92 3.32
C PHE A 110 3.80 11.57 4.81
N GLY A 111 4.96 11.29 5.44
CA GLY A 111 5.09 11.17 6.87
C GLY A 111 5.29 12.52 7.56
N ILE A 112 5.14 12.56 8.89
CA ILE A 112 5.21 13.80 9.68
C ILE A 112 6.06 13.59 10.95
N ASN A 113 6.78 14.63 11.37
CA ASN A 113 7.55 14.69 12.62
C ASN A 113 8.59 13.54 12.73
N GLY A 114 9.34 13.27 11.67
CA GLY A 114 10.30 12.16 11.62
C GLY A 114 9.70 10.81 11.23
N GLY A 115 8.39 10.74 10.96
CA GLY A 115 7.78 9.58 10.32
C GLY A 115 8.02 9.59 8.81
N GLY A 116 8.21 8.40 8.24
CA GLY A 116 8.45 8.19 6.82
C GLY A 116 7.18 8.14 5.97
N ALA A 117 7.33 8.35 4.68
CA ALA A 117 6.26 8.23 3.70
C ALA A 117 5.79 6.77 3.53
N GLY A 118 4.50 6.60 3.25
CA GLY A 118 3.95 5.30 2.85
C GLY A 118 4.42 4.92 1.44
N TRP A 119 4.31 3.63 1.10
CA TRP A 119 4.58 3.18 -0.26
C TRP A 119 3.49 3.66 -1.22
N PRO A 120 3.86 3.99 -2.48
CA PRO A 120 2.87 4.28 -3.50
C PRO A 120 2.07 3.02 -3.83
N GLY A 121 0.86 3.23 -4.35
CA GLY A 121 0.10 2.17 -5.00
C GLY A 121 0.49 2.02 -6.47
N ARG A 122 0.07 0.91 -7.10
CA ARG A 122 0.24 0.64 -8.53
C ARG A 122 -0.75 -0.39 -9.05
N PHE A 123 -0.96 -0.38 -10.37
CA PHE A 123 -1.66 -1.41 -11.10
C PHE A 123 -0.65 -2.17 -11.97
N LEU A 124 -0.55 -3.48 -11.78
CA LEU A 124 0.29 -4.36 -12.60
C LEU A 124 -0.60 -5.32 -13.38
N LEU A 125 -0.40 -5.43 -14.68
CA LEU A 125 -1.01 -6.48 -15.50
C LEU A 125 0.01 -7.60 -15.68
N ASN A 126 -0.44 -8.85 -15.49
CA ASN A 126 0.34 -10.08 -15.64
C ASN A 126 1.66 -10.10 -14.84
N PRO A 127 1.63 -9.84 -13.52
CA PRO A 127 2.83 -9.77 -12.72
C PRO A 127 3.61 -11.10 -12.71
N GLY A 128 4.95 -11.01 -12.79
CA GLY A 128 5.86 -12.15 -12.81
C GLY A 128 5.94 -12.89 -14.15
N THR A 129 5.33 -12.34 -15.21
CA THR A 129 5.35 -12.94 -16.56
C THR A 129 6.16 -12.10 -17.54
N VAL A 130 6.40 -12.62 -18.75
CA VAL A 130 7.04 -11.86 -19.84
C VAL A 130 6.18 -10.69 -20.33
N ASP A 131 4.87 -10.73 -20.06
CA ASP A 131 3.90 -9.71 -20.45
C ASP A 131 3.58 -8.75 -19.29
N GLU A 132 4.39 -8.77 -18.22
CA GLU A 132 4.22 -7.85 -17.10
C GLU A 132 4.31 -6.39 -17.58
N ARG A 133 3.33 -5.58 -17.20
CA ARG A 133 3.37 -4.14 -17.41
C ARG A 133 2.65 -3.39 -16.31
N GLU A 134 3.22 -2.25 -15.92
CA GLU A 134 2.54 -1.28 -15.07
C GLU A 134 1.55 -0.46 -15.90
N LEU A 135 0.33 -0.34 -15.38
CA LEU A 135 -0.75 0.42 -16.01
C LEU A 135 -0.77 1.85 -15.44
N PRO A 136 -1.20 2.84 -16.24
CA PRO A 136 -1.29 4.21 -15.77
C PRO A 136 -2.25 4.30 -14.57
N PRO A 137 -1.93 5.14 -13.56
CA PRO A 137 -2.80 5.30 -12.40
C PRO A 137 -4.12 5.99 -12.75
N ALA A 138 -4.16 6.74 -13.86
CA ALA A 138 -5.36 7.29 -14.46
C ALA A 138 -5.44 6.86 -15.92
N GLY A 139 -5.96 5.66 -16.15
CA GLY A 139 -6.06 5.02 -17.46
C GLY A 139 -7.49 4.84 -17.94
N GLU A 140 -7.70 4.97 -19.24
CA GLU A 140 -8.99 4.75 -19.88
C GLU A 140 -8.83 3.85 -21.10
N ASN A 141 -9.89 3.11 -21.43
CA ASN A 141 -9.96 2.26 -22.62
C ASN A 141 -8.82 1.23 -22.74
N ILE A 142 -8.32 0.70 -21.61
CA ILE A 142 -7.22 -0.28 -21.62
C ILE A 142 -7.78 -1.64 -22.04
N PRO A 143 -7.37 -2.21 -23.19
CA PRO A 143 -7.80 -3.55 -23.56
C PRO A 143 -7.13 -4.59 -22.65
N VAL A 144 -7.93 -5.53 -22.16
CA VAL A 144 -7.51 -6.68 -21.35
C VAL A 144 -8.18 -7.94 -21.88
N LYS A 145 -7.50 -9.06 -21.77
CA LYS A 145 -7.90 -10.34 -22.36
C LYS A 145 -8.35 -11.32 -21.29
N ALA A 146 -9.21 -12.25 -21.69
CA ALA A 146 -9.47 -13.43 -20.89
C ALA A 146 -8.14 -14.13 -20.55
N GLY A 147 -7.94 -14.41 -19.26
CA GLY A 147 -6.70 -14.96 -18.72
C GLY A 147 -5.73 -13.93 -18.13
N ASP A 148 -5.87 -12.64 -18.41
CA ASP A 148 -5.01 -11.61 -17.81
C ASP A 148 -5.20 -11.56 -16.28
N LEU A 149 -4.10 -11.34 -15.55
CA LEU A 149 -4.09 -11.11 -14.11
C LEU A 149 -3.83 -9.64 -13.80
N LEU A 150 -4.81 -8.96 -13.23
CA LEU A 150 -4.62 -7.63 -12.66
C LEU A 150 -4.18 -7.76 -11.20
N ARG A 151 -3.00 -7.25 -10.86
CA ARG A 151 -2.61 -6.98 -9.47
C ARG A 151 -2.82 -5.51 -9.16
N VAL A 152 -3.67 -5.24 -8.17
CA VAL A 152 -3.85 -3.92 -7.56
C VAL A 152 -3.08 -3.90 -6.25
N GLU A 153 -2.08 -3.03 -6.16
CA GLU A 153 -1.39 -2.74 -4.90
C GLU A 153 -1.82 -1.34 -4.43
N THR A 154 -2.53 -1.26 -3.31
CA THR A 154 -2.92 0.06 -2.77
C THR A 154 -1.79 0.67 -1.95
N GLY A 155 -1.74 2.00 -1.94
CA GLY A 155 -0.78 2.75 -1.15
C GLY A 155 -1.04 2.63 0.36
N GLY A 156 0.01 2.82 1.15
CA GLY A 156 -0.11 2.96 2.59
C GLY A 156 -0.11 4.42 3.04
N GLY A 157 -0.50 4.64 4.29
CA GLY A 157 -0.53 5.96 4.89
C GLY A 157 0.87 6.40 5.33
N GLY A 158 1.07 7.71 5.54
CA GLY A 158 2.33 8.19 6.12
C GLY A 158 2.47 7.85 7.60
N GLY A 159 3.70 7.72 8.08
CA GLY A 159 4.04 7.53 9.49
C GLY A 159 4.08 8.83 10.29
N TRP A 160 4.06 8.71 11.62
CA TRP A 160 4.21 9.83 12.56
C TRP A 160 5.30 9.51 13.57
N GLY A 161 6.21 10.47 13.80
CA GLY A 161 7.26 10.32 14.82
C GLY A 161 8.42 9.45 14.36
N ASP A 162 9.56 9.57 15.01
CA ASP A 162 10.74 8.75 14.74
C ASP A 162 10.47 7.24 14.97
N PRO A 163 10.59 6.37 13.95
CA PRO A 163 10.37 4.94 14.09
C PRO A 163 11.36 4.23 15.04
N PHE A 164 12.58 4.73 15.20
CA PHE A 164 13.58 4.16 16.12
C PHE A 164 13.22 4.38 17.59
N THR A 165 12.24 5.27 17.87
CA THR A 165 11.68 5.48 19.20
C THR A 165 10.47 4.59 19.50
N LYS A 166 9.92 3.87 18.50
CA LYS A 166 8.81 2.93 18.72
C LYS A 166 9.26 1.80 19.66
N PRO A 167 8.48 1.41 20.69
CA PRO A 167 8.87 0.31 21.57
C PRO A 167 9.10 -1.01 20.79
N PRO A 168 10.21 -1.74 21.01
CA PRO A 168 10.49 -2.98 20.27
C PRO A 168 9.37 -4.03 20.32
N VAL A 169 8.68 -4.13 21.46
CA VAL A 169 7.51 -5.02 21.63
C VAL A 169 6.33 -4.65 20.73
N ALA A 170 6.16 -3.36 20.41
CA ALA A 170 5.12 -2.93 19.48
C ALA A 170 5.49 -3.25 18.03
N VAL A 171 6.78 -3.13 17.68
CA VAL A 171 7.28 -3.54 16.35
C VAL A 171 7.18 -5.06 16.18
N GLN A 172 7.55 -5.84 17.21
CA GLN A 172 7.37 -7.28 17.20
C GLN A 172 5.90 -7.68 16.96
N ARG A 173 4.95 -6.99 17.61
CA ARG A 173 3.52 -7.20 17.35
C ARG A 173 3.15 -6.89 15.90
N ASP A 174 3.61 -5.78 15.35
CA ASP A 174 3.37 -5.45 13.93
C ASP A 174 3.90 -6.54 12.98
N VAL A 175 5.02 -7.19 13.34
CA VAL A 175 5.56 -8.34 12.58
C VAL A 175 4.69 -9.58 12.73
N LEU A 176 4.29 -9.92 13.95
CA LEU A 176 3.40 -11.06 14.22
C LEU A 176 2.02 -10.90 13.55
N GLU A 177 1.53 -9.66 13.42
CA GLU A 177 0.28 -9.33 12.75
C GLU A 177 0.43 -9.22 11.21
N GLY A 178 1.65 -9.31 10.68
CA GLY A 178 1.94 -9.29 9.25
C GLY A 178 1.85 -7.90 8.60
N PHE A 179 1.92 -6.83 9.40
CA PHE A 179 1.97 -5.46 8.89
C PHE A 179 3.38 -5.01 8.53
N VAL A 180 4.36 -5.52 9.26
CA VAL A 180 5.79 -5.22 9.07
C VAL A 180 6.53 -6.54 8.84
N THR A 181 7.47 -6.59 7.90
CA THR A 181 8.33 -7.77 7.69
C THR A 181 9.47 -7.81 8.72
N VAL A 182 10.13 -8.96 8.86
CA VAL A 182 11.30 -9.08 9.77
C VAL A 182 12.43 -8.16 9.31
N GLU A 183 12.60 -8.06 8.00
CA GLU A 183 13.56 -7.20 7.34
C GLU A 183 13.26 -5.73 7.63
N ALA A 184 12.02 -5.29 7.41
CA ALA A 184 11.60 -3.92 7.69
C ALA A 184 11.65 -3.56 9.19
N ALA A 185 11.40 -4.52 10.10
CA ALA A 185 11.56 -4.30 11.54
C ALA A 185 12.98 -3.86 11.89
N LEU A 186 13.99 -4.48 11.27
CA LEU A 186 15.38 -4.11 11.47
C LEU A 186 15.73 -2.81 10.75
N GLU A 187 15.39 -2.70 9.46
CA GLU A 187 15.81 -1.59 8.60
C GLU A 187 15.14 -0.26 8.98
N GLN A 188 13.85 -0.29 9.29
CA GLN A 188 13.05 0.92 9.49
C GLN A 188 12.87 1.29 10.97
N TYR A 189 12.95 0.32 11.89
CA TYR A 189 12.71 0.54 13.32
C TYR A 189 13.92 0.21 14.21
N GLY A 190 14.99 -0.33 13.64
CA GLY A 190 16.16 -0.80 14.38
C GLY A 190 15.84 -1.95 15.35
N VAL A 191 14.81 -2.76 15.08
CA VAL A 191 14.40 -3.88 15.93
C VAL A 191 14.80 -5.19 15.29
N ALA A 192 15.76 -5.88 15.91
CA ALA A 192 16.19 -7.19 15.47
C ALA A 192 15.31 -8.28 16.10
N LEU A 193 14.87 -9.23 15.28
CA LEU A 193 14.12 -10.40 15.73
C LEU A 193 14.91 -11.68 15.45
N THR A 194 14.86 -12.63 16.37
CA THR A 194 15.49 -13.94 16.22
C THR A 194 14.80 -14.78 15.14
N ALA A 195 15.60 -15.44 14.32
CA ALA A 195 15.09 -16.34 13.29
C ALA A 195 14.30 -17.50 13.91
N GLY A 196 13.08 -17.74 13.42
CA GLY A 196 12.25 -18.89 13.79
C GLY A 196 11.19 -18.60 14.86
N ASP A 197 11.55 -17.95 15.98
CA ASP A 197 10.61 -17.66 17.08
C ASP A 197 10.23 -16.17 17.21
N LEU A 198 10.79 -15.31 16.35
CA LEU A 198 10.46 -13.88 16.24
C LEU A 198 10.55 -13.14 17.58
N LYS A 199 11.45 -13.57 18.48
CA LYS A 199 11.72 -12.86 19.74
C LYS A 199 12.63 -11.67 19.51
N ILE A 200 12.50 -10.65 20.34
CA ILE A 200 13.36 -9.48 20.28
C ILE A 200 14.79 -9.88 20.69
N ASP A 201 15.74 -9.66 19.78
CA ASP A 201 17.16 -9.68 20.10
C ASP A 201 17.54 -8.31 20.67
N ALA A 202 17.66 -8.23 22.00
CA ALA A 202 17.90 -6.97 22.70
C ALA A 202 19.26 -6.36 22.35
N ASP A 203 20.30 -7.19 22.19
CA ASP A 203 21.67 -6.72 21.93
C ASP A 203 21.79 -6.20 20.50
N ALA A 204 21.24 -6.93 19.53
CA ALA A 204 21.21 -6.49 18.14
C ALA A 204 20.32 -5.26 17.95
N THR A 205 19.17 -5.18 18.63
CA THR A 205 18.28 -3.99 18.64
C THR A 205 19.01 -2.77 19.20
N ASN A 206 19.68 -2.91 20.36
CA ASN A 206 20.44 -1.82 20.95
C ASN A 206 21.58 -1.36 20.04
N THR A 207 22.27 -2.31 19.39
CA THR A 207 23.33 -2.01 18.43
C THR A 207 22.79 -1.24 17.22
N ALA A 208 21.70 -1.72 16.61
CA ALA A 208 21.07 -1.09 15.46
C ALA A 208 20.58 0.33 15.77
N ARG A 209 20.01 0.56 16.96
CA ARG A 209 19.54 1.88 17.39
C ARG A 209 20.63 2.83 17.88
N SER A 210 21.79 2.29 18.28
CA SER A 210 22.96 3.09 18.69
C SER A 210 23.81 3.54 17.49
N ALA A 211 23.69 2.84 16.36
CA ALA A 211 24.20 3.35 15.09
C ALA A 211 23.47 4.66 14.77
N ALA A 212 24.18 5.67 14.27
CA ALA A 212 23.64 7.01 14.06
C ALA A 212 22.43 6.97 13.10
N HIS A 213 21.22 6.96 13.65
CA HIS A 213 20.00 7.24 12.92
C HIS A 213 19.86 8.76 12.80
N VAL A 214 19.72 9.25 11.57
CA VAL A 214 19.39 10.65 11.33
C VAL A 214 17.87 10.73 11.28
N SER A 215 17.29 11.50 12.22
CA SER A 215 15.86 11.81 12.18
C SER A 215 15.51 12.41 10.82
N GLU A 216 14.50 11.85 10.17
CA GLU A 216 13.91 12.39 8.95
C GLU A 216 13.36 13.82 9.15
N PRO A 217 13.21 14.59 8.07
CA PRO A 217 12.68 15.95 8.13
C PRO A 217 11.26 16.00 8.71
N THR A 218 10.81 17.20 9.10
CA THR A 218 9.47 17.43 9.66
C THR A 218 8.35 16.86 8.77
N VAL A 219 8.57 16.79 7.46
CA VAL A 219 7.67 16.16 6.48
C VAL A 219 8.49 15.36 5.48
N ASP A 220 8.40 14.03 5.53
CA ASP A 220 8.95 13.16 4.48
C ASP A 220 7.93 13.02 3.35
N ARG A 221 8.26 13.57 2.17
CA ARG A 221 7.38 13.59 0.98
C ARG A 221 7.61 12.40 0.04
N GLY A 222 8.42 11.43 0.45
CA GLY A 222 8.80 10.28 -0.34
C GLY A 222 9.74 10.64 -1.50
N PRO A 223 10.05 9.66 -2.37
CA PRO A 223 11.18 9.73 -3.31
C PRO A 223 11.07 10.86 -4.34
N ASN A 224 9.85 11.31 -4.67
CA ASN A 224 9.61 12.35 -5.67
C ASN A 224 9.41 13.75 -5.06
N GLY A 225 9.43 13.88 -3.74
CA GLY A 225 9.12 15.13 -3.05
C GLY A 225 10.17 16.22 -3.27
N HIS A 226 11.45 15.88 -3.06
CA HIS A 226 12.57 16.82 -3.19
C HIS A 226 12.70 17.38 -4.61
N ASP A 227 12.62 16.52 -5.63
CA ASP A 227 12.65 16.91 -7.05
C ASP A 227 11.53 17.90 -7.40
N TRP A 228 10.36 17.78 -6.78
CA TRP A 228 9.23 18.64 -7.06
C TRP A 228 9.36 20.01 -6.38
N LEU A 229 9.83 20.06 -5.13
CA LEU A 229 10.10 21.33 -4.44
C LEU A 229 11.19 22.12 -5.17
N ALA A 230 12.23 21.44 -5.65
CA ALA A 230 13.29 22.05 -6.47
C ALA A 230 12.73 22.70 -7.74
N ARG A 231 11.78 22.05 -8.43
CA ARG A 231 11.11 22.61 -9.62
C ARG A 231 10.29 23.88 -9.31
N LEU A 232 9.76 24.00 -8.10
CA LEU A 232 8.98 25.16 -7.68
C LEU A 232 9.83 26.28 -7.08
N GLY A 233 11.14 26.09 -6.94
CA GLY A 233 12.03 27.05 -6.29
C GLY A 233 11.76 27.21 -4.80
N VAL A 234 11.15 26.22 -4.15
CA VAL A 234 10.91 26.20 -2.71
C VAL A 234 12.09 25.50 -2.04
N ALA A 235 12.85 26.22 -1.22
CA ALA A 235 13.87 25.64 -0.35
C ALA A 235 13.23 25.01 0.89
N GLU A 236 13.81 23.91 1.39
CA GLU A 236 13.40 23.24 2.63
C GLU A 236 13.70 24.06 3.89
#